data_AF-A0A9K3IGH5-F1
#
_entry.id   AF-A0A9K3IGH5-F1
#
_cell.length_a   1.000
_cell.length_b   1.000
_cell.length_c   1.000
_cell.angle_alpha   90.00
_cell.angle_beta   90.00
_cell.angle_gamma   90.00
#
_symmetry.space_group_name_H-M   'P 1'
#
loop_
_entity.id
_entity.type
_entity.pdbx_description
1 polymer ?
#
loop_
_entity_poly.entity_id
_entity_poly.type
_entity_poly.pdbx_seq_one_letter_code
_entity_poly.pdbx_strand_id
1 'polypeptide(L)' 'MLHPDMKGVSGKYYLGCNEWPASDFARDPKLAKKLWDYSNRLLDSVLQHTY' A
#
# COMPACT_ATOMS: atom_id res chain seq x y z
N MET A 1 -18.24 -9.19 -3.80
CA MET A 1 -17.63 -10.28 -4.59
C MET A 1 -16.83 -9.63 -5.71
N LEU A 2 -15.57 -10.01 -5.90
CA LEU A 2 -14.71 -9.45 -6.96
C LEU A 2 -15.13 -10.06 -8.32
N HIS A 3 -15.04 -9.30 -9.42
CA HIS A 3 -15.34 -9.82 -10.76
C HIS A 3 -14.40 -11.00 -11.10
N PRO A 4 -14.87 -12.10 -11.72
CA PRO A 4 -14.03 -13.27 -12.04
C PRO A 4 -12.75 -12.93 -12.79
N ASP A 5 -12.80 -11.93 -13.68
CA ASP A 5 -11.63 -11.47 -14.45
C ASP A 5 -10.53 -10.84 -13.59
N MET A 6 -10.86 -10.44 -12.35
CA MET A 6 -9.87 -9.91 -11.41
C MET A 6 -9.10 -11.01 -10.69
N LYS A 7 -9.39 -12.30 -10.96
CA LYS A 7 -8.70 -13.42 -10.34
C LYS A 7 -7.22 -13.39 -10.74
N GLY A 8 -6.35 -13.23 -9.74
CA GLY A 8 -4.89 -13.17 -9.93
C GLY A 8 -4.34 -11.79 -10.29
N VAL A 9 -5.20 -10.77 -10.42
CA VAL A 9 -4.76 -9.39 -10.65
C VAL A 9 -4.33 -8.77 -9.32
N SER A 10 -3.12 -8.19 -9.28
CA SER A 10 -2.57 -7.47 -8.12
C SER A 10 -1.75 -6.25 -8.56
N GLY A 11 -1.56 -5.29 -7.66
CA GLY A 11 -0.74 -4.09 -7.90
C GLY A 11 -1.35 -3.06 -8.85
N LYS A 12 -2.63 -3.19 -9.20
CA LYS A 12 -3.37 -2.27 -10.07
C LYS A 12 -4.19 -1.29 -9.26
N TYR A 13 -4.32 -0.08 -9.77
CA TYR A 13 -5.19 0.96 -9.23
C TYR A 13 -6.37 1.16 -10.18
N TYR A 14 -7.59 1.18 -9.64
CA TYR A 14 -8.82 1.35 -10.43
C TYR A 14 -9.61 2.57 -9.96
N LEU A 15 -10.01 3.41 -10.90
CA LEU A 15 -10.89 4.56 -10.68
C LEU A 15 -12.12 4.40 -11.57
N GLY A 16 -13.31 4.34 -10.96
CA GLY A 16 -14.54 4.11 -11.71
C GLY A 16 -14.54 2.78 -12.49
N CYS A 17 -14.05 1.71 -11.87
CA CYS A 17 -13.89 0.37 -12.48
C CYS A 17 -12.89 0.25 -13.65
N ASN A 18 -12.16 1.32 -13.99
CA ASN A 18 -11.14 1.30 -15.04
C ASN A 18 -9.74 1.42 -14.43
N GLU A 19 -8.75 0.75 -15.04
CA GLU A 19 -7.35 0.93 -14.62
C GLU A 19 -6.96 2.40 -14.75
N TRP A 20 -6.32 2.93 -13.71
CA TRP A 20 -5.93 4.33 -13.65
C TRP A 20 -4.48 4.47 -13.17
N PRO A 21 -3.71 5.44 -13.69
CA PRO A 21 -2.36 5.68 -13.19
C PRO A 21 -2.41 6.18 -11.74
N ALA A 22 -1.63 5.53 -10.87
CA ALA A 22 -1.34 6.07 -9.55
C ALA A 22 -0.46 7.32 -9.65
N SER A 23 -0.44 8.16 -8.60
CA SER A 23 0.39 9.37 -8.55
C SER A 23 1.89 9.05 -8.59
N ASP A 24 2.73 10.05 -8.85
CA ASP A 24 4.19 9.89 -8.88
C ASP A 24 4.73 9.30 -7.57
N PHE A 25 4.26 9.82 -6.43
CA PHE A 25 4.65 9.32 -5.11
C PHE A 25 4.18 7.88 -4.86
N ALA A 26 2.97 7.53 -5.31
CA ALA A 26 2.42 6.19 -5.13
C ALA A 26 3.16 5.12 -5.96
N ARG A 27 3.89 5.54 -7.00
CA ARG A 27 4.70 4.68 -7.85
C ARG A 27 6.17 4.62 -7.44
N ASP A 28 6.59 5.35 -6.40
CA ASP A 28 7.96 5.35 -5.91
C ASP A 28 8.18 4.18 -4.92
N PRO A 29 8.89 3.10 -5.32
CA PRO A 29 9.12 1.96 -4.44
C PRO A 29 10.05 2.29 -3.26
N LYS A 30 10.95 3.27 -3.41
CA LYS A 30 11.86 3.69 -2.32
C LYS A 30 11.07 4.43 -1.25
N LEU A 31 10.17 5.32 -1.68
CA LEU A 31 9.28 6.02 -0.76
C LEU A 31 8.34 5.04 -0.04
N ALA A 32 7.76 4.08 -0.77
CA ALA A 32 6.90 3.05 -0.18
C ALA A 32 7.63 2.23 0.89
N LYS A 33 8.86 1.79 0.62
CA LYS A 33 9.69 1.06 1.58
C LYS A 33 10.04 1.91 2.81
N LYS A 34 10.43 3.17 2.60
CA LYS A 34 10.74 4.10 3.69
C LYS A 34 9.52 4.32 4.61
N LEU A 35 8.33 4.49 4.02
CA LEU A 35 7.10 4.64 4.78
C LEU A 35 6.78 3.38 5.59
N TRP A 36 6.87 2.21 4.97
CA TRP A 36 6.67 0.93 5.65
C TRP A 36 7.59 0.77 6.86
N ASP A 37 8.90 1.00 6.68
CA ASP A 37 9.88 0.86 7.76
C ASP A 37 9.65 1.89 8.87
N TYR A 38 9.27 3.12 8.53
CA TYR A 38 8.91 4.15 9.50
C TYR A 38 7.68 3.77 10.32
N SER A 39 6.61 3.31 9.67
CA SER A 39 5.36 2.94 10.35
C SER A 39 5.55 1.77 11.31
N ASN A 40 6.33 0.76 10.94
CA ASN A 40 6.64 -0.36 11.84
C ASN A 40 7.45 0.11 13.06
N ARG A 41 8.49 0.91 12.85
CA ARG A 41 9.29 1.47 13.95
C ARG A 41 8.45 2.33 14.91
N LEU A 42 7.49 3.08 14.36
CA LEU A 42 6.56 3.88 15.16
C LEU A 42 5.69 2.99 16.05
N LEU A 43 5.12 1.92 15.49
CA LEU A 43 4.30 0.97 16.24
C LEU A 43 5.13 0.24 17.30
N ASP A 44 6.33 -0.23 16.97
CA ASP A 44 7.22 -0.89 17.92
C ASP A 44 7.53 0.01 19.13
N SER A 45 7.79 1.30 18.88
CA SER A 45 8.02 2.28 19.95
C SER A 45 6.80 2.43 20.87
N VAL A 46 5.60 2.55 20.30
CA VAL A 46 4.36 2.71 21.09
C VAL A 46 4.04 1.44 21.88
N LEU A 47 4.19 0.27 21.26
CA LEU A 47 3.92 -1.02 21.91
C LEU A 47 4.91 -1.29 23.05
N GLN A 48 6.19 -0.94 22.89
CA GLN A 48 7.20 -1.08 23.95
C GLN A 48 6.90 -0.24 25.20
N HIS A 49 6.14 0.85 25.07
CA HIS A 49 5.75 1.70 26.22
C HIS A 49 4.44 1.27 26.88
N THR A 50 3.75 0.26 26.33
CA THR A 50 2.46 -0.24 26.85
C THR A 50 2.60 -1.56 27.63
N TYR A 51 3.83 -2.10 27.75
CA TYR A 51 4.18 -3.28 28.55
C TYR A 51 5.13 -2.92 29.69
#